data_AF-A0A2S5ZYX0-F1
#
_entry.id   AF-A0A2S5ZYX0-F1
#
_cell.length_a   1.000
_cell.length_b   1.000
_cell.length_c   1.000
_cell.angle_alpha   90.00
_cell.angle_beta   90.00
_cell.angle_gamma   90.00
#
_symmetry.space_group_name_H-M   'P 1'
#
loop_
_entity.id
_entity.type
_entity.pdbx_description
1 polymer ?
#
loop_
_entity_poly.entity_id
_entity_poly.type
_entity_poly.pdbx_seq_one_letter_code
_entity_poly.pdbx_strand_id
1 'polypeptide(L)' 'MDIKLGYKASAEQFGPRELVELGVLVEEHGLDSATVSDHFQPWRHEGGHA' A
#
# COMPACT_ATOMS: atom_id res chain seq x y z
N MET A 1 -8.62 -17.51 17.19
CA MET A 1 -8.01 -16.48 16.33
C MET A 1 -8.84 -16.46 15.08
N ASP A 2 -9.54 -15.37 14.85
CA ASP A 2 -10.42 -15.24 13.69
C ASP A 2 -9.63 -14.82 12.46
N ILE A 3 -10.15 -15.16 11.27
CA ILE A 3 -9.54 -14.75 9.99
C ILE A 3 -9.63 -13.23 9.88
N LYS A 4 -8.53 -12.62 9.42
CA LYS A 4 -8.43 -11.20 9.10
C LYS A 4 -8.11 -11.01 7.62
N LEU A 5 -8.73 -10.01 6.99
CA LEU A 5 -8.50 -9.63 5.61
C LEU A 5 -7.76 -8.29 5.58
N GLY A 6 -6.55 -8.29 5.03
CA GLY A 6 -5.71 -7.10 4.92
C GLY A 6 -5.37 -6.75 3.47
N TYR A 7 -4.85 -5.54 3.29
CA TYR A 7 -4.36 -5.02 2.01
C TYR A 7 -2.84 -4.80 2.06
N LYS A 8 -2.15 -5.20 0.99
CA LYS A 8 -0.73 -4.85 0.79
C LYS A 8 -0.68 -3.65 -0.14
N ALA A 9 -0.38 -2.48 0.41
CA ALA A 9 -0.21 -1.25 -0.34
C ALA A 9 1.11 -1.32 -1.13
N SER A 10 1.02 -1.17 -2.45
CA SER A 10 2.15 -1.27 -3.36
C SER A 10 2.84 0.09 -3.52
N ALA A 11 3.79 0.38 -2.63
CA ALA A 11 4.67 1.55 -2.75
C ALA A 11 5.48 1.55 -4.05
N GLU A 12 5.61 0.40 -4.69
CA GLU A 12 6.26 0.23 -5.98
C GLU A 12 5.44 0.81 -7.15
N GLN A 13 4.11 0.84 -6.99
CA GLN A 13 3.14 1.14 -8.05
C GLN A 13 2.51 2.52 -7.93
N PHE A 14 2.27 3.00 -6.70
CA PHE A 14 1.56 4.25 -6.46
C PHE A 14 2.45 5.28 -5.78
N GLY A 15 2.29 6.54 -6.18
CA GLY A 15 3.02 7.66 -5.57
C GLY A 15 2.58 7.93 -4.13
N PRO A 16 3.35 8.71 -3.35
CA PRO A 16 3.17 8.81 -1.90
C PRO A 16 1.77 9.24 -1.44
N ARG A 17 1.17 10.26 -2.07
CA ARG A 17 -0.18 10.73 -1.72
C ARG A 17 -1.23 9.65 -2.00
N GLU A 18 -1.23 9.12 -3.22
CA GLU A 18 -2.19 8.08 -3.61
C GLU A 18 -2.07 6.84 -2.72
N LEU A 19 -0.85 6.44 -2.35
CA LEU A 19 -0.61 5.33 -1.44
C LEU A 19 -1.22 5.56 -0.05
N VAL A 20 -1.17 6.80 0.48
CA VAL A 20 -1.83 7.16 1.74
C VAL A 20 -3.35 7.09 1.59
N GLU A 21 -3.91 7.64 0.51
CA GLU A 21 -5.37 7.61 0.30
C GLU A 21 -5.86 6.15 0.13
N LEU A 22 -5.09 5.27 -0.51
CA LEU A 22 -5.37 3.83 -0.53
C LEU A 22 -5.36 3.24 0.88
N GLY A 23 -4.43 3.65 1.75
CA GLY A 23 -4.41 3.25 3.16
C GLY A 23 -5.65 3.69 3.94
N VAL A 24 -6.17 4.90 3.67
CA VAL A 24 -7.44 5.38 4.23
C VAL A 24 -8.61 4.51 3.75
N LEU A 25 -8.66 4.23 2.44
CA LEU A 25 -9.71 3.40 1.85
C LEU A 25 -9.76 1.98 2.44
N VAL A 26 -8.62 1.42 2.86
CA VAL A 26 -8.58 0.12 3.58
C VAL A 26 -9.45 0.15 4.83
N GLU A 27 -9.30 1.18 5.67
CA GLU A 27 -10.09 1.33 6.90
C GLU A 27 -11.56 1.65 6.57
N GLU A 28 -11.81 2.56 5.63
CA GLU A 28 -13.18 2.93 5.22
C GLU A 28 -13.98 1.74 4.63
N HIS A 29 -13.30 0.78 4.01
CA HIS A 29 -13.92 -0.42 3.43
C HIS A 29 -13.89 -1.63 4.37
N GLY A 30 -13.46 -1.45 5.63
CA GLY A 30 -13.57 -2.46 6.68
C GLY A 30 -12.53 -3.58 6.61
N LEU A 31 -11.37 -3.36 5.98
CA LEU A 31 -10.25 -4.29 6.03
C LEU A 31 -9.47 -4.12 7.34
N ASP A 32 -8.90 -5.21 7.83
CA ASP A 32 -8.29 -5.29 9.16
C ASP A 32 -6.89 -4.66 9.25
N SER A 33 -6.18 -4.54 8.13
CA SER A 33 -4.80 -4.06 8.11
C SER A 33 -4.36 -3.57 6.73
N ALA A 34 -3.49 -2.56 6.72
CA ALA A 34 -2.68 -2.18 5.57
C ALA A 34 -1.20 -2.47 5.88
N THR A 35 -0.49 -3.08 4.95
CA THR A 35 0.96 -3.31 5.05
C THR A 35 1.66 -2.74 3.83
N VAL A 36 2.93 -2.39 3.93
CA VAL A 36 3.71 -1.79 2.83
C VAL A 36 5.14 -2.35 2.86
N SER A 37 5.75 -2.50 1.69
CA SER A 37 7.18 -2.83 1.60
C SER A 37 8.00 -1.55 1.74
N ASP A 38 9.09 -1.58 2.51
CA ASP A 38 10.02 -0.45 2.62
C ASP A 38 11.13 -0.58 1.57
N HIS A 39 11.02 0.20 0.49
CA HIS A 39 11.98 0.18 -0.60
C HIS A 39 12.78 1.47 -0.65
N PHE A 40 14.09 1.33 -0.85
CA PHE A 40 14.94 2.50 -1.10
C PHE A 40 14.93 2.91 -2.58
N GLN A 41 14.79 1.95 -3.50
CA GLN A 41 14.84 2.19 -4.94
C GLN A 41 13.52 1.80 -5.59
N PRO A 42 13.05 2.56 -6.60
CA PRO A 42 11.93 2.15 -7.41
C PRO A 42 12.18 0.82 -8.11
N TRP A 43 11.13 0.00 -8.24
CA TRP A 43 11.21 -1.29 -8.94
C TRP A 43 11.28 -1.16 -10.47
N ARG A 44 11.10 0.06 -10.98
CA ARG A 44 11.17 0.40 -12.40
C ARG A 44 11.94 1.69 -12.57
N HIS A 45 12.71 1.78 -13.64
CA HIS A 45 13.46 2.99 -13.96
C HIS A 45 12.55 4.17 -14.33
N GLU A 46 11.39 3.89 -14.90
CA GLU A 46 10.39 4.90 -15.28
C GLU A 46 9.04 4.54 -14.68
N GLY A 47 8.37 5.53 -14.08
CA GLY A 47 7.04 5.38 -13.49
C GLY A 47 6.95 4.45 -12.27
N GLY A 48 8.08 4.05 -11.68
CA GLY A 48 8.12 3.34 -10.41
C GLY A 48 8.22 4.31 -9.22
N HIS A 49 7.75 3.85 -8.06
CA HIS A 49 7.83 4.58 -6.78
C HIS A 49 8.56 3.74 -5.73
N ALA A 50 8.99 4.39 -4.64
CA ALA A 50 9.64 3.80 -3.48
C ALA A 50 9.36 4.68 -2.25
#